data_AF-A0A0Q2UHI1-F1
#
_entry.id   AF-A0A0Q2UHI1-F1
#
_cell.length_a   1.000
_cell.length_b   1.000
_cell.length_c   1.000
_cell.angle_alpha   90.00
_cell.angle_beta   90.00
_cell.angle_gamma   90.00
#
_symmetry.space_group_name_H-M   'P 1'
#
loop_
_entity.id
_entity.type
_entity.pdbx_description
1 polymer ?
#
loop_
_entity_poly.entity_id
_entity_poly.type
_entity_poly.pdbx_seq_one_letter_code
_entity_poly.pdbx_strand_id
1 'polypeptide(L)'
;MTHDLTYSSDSQVFWTCKALLANQTINHRTEIKEVDGWRLAAIIHRLRHRYGWPIHVEYIGPQNVAHYSLKADADRTKLRFPRSARALGKGGVQ
;
A
#
# COMPACT_ATOMS: atom_id res chain seq x y z
N MET A 1 0.31 -17.27 -24.59
CA MET A 1 0.15 -16.04 -23.79
C MET A 1 -0.06 -16.47 -22.35
N THR A 2 1.01 -16.56 -21.58
CA THR A 2 1.00 -16.90 -20.15
C THR A 2 0.44 -15.72 -19.39
N HIS A 3 -0.83 -15.79 -19.00
CA HIS A 3 -1.41 -14.85 -18.05
C HIS A 3 -0.91 -15.24 -16.67
N ASP A 4 0.23 -14.66 -16.27
CA ASP A 4 0.72 -14.65 -14.89
C ASP A 4 -0.25 -13.85 -14.01
N LEU A 5 -1.38 -14.47 -13.63
CA LEU A 5 -2.46 -13.94 -12.79
C LEU A 5 -2.02 -13.62 -11.34
N THR A 6 -0.72 -13.67 -11.05
CA THR A 6 -0.14 -13.54 -9.71
C THR A 6 0.55 -12.21 -9.45
N TYR A 7 0.58 -11.29 -10.42
CA TYR A 7 1.10 -9.94 -10.24
C TYR A 7 -0.03 -8.98 -9.87
N SER A 8 0.05 -8.38 -8.67
CA SER A 8 -0.68 -7.14 -8.40
C SER A 8 -0.32 -6.14 -9.49
N SER A 9 -1.31 -5.58 -10.18
CA SER A 9 -1.08 -4.59 -11.23
C SER A 9 -0.25 -3.45 -10.65
N ASP A 10 0.71 -2.92 -11.41
CA ASP A 10 1.60 -1.84 -10.96
C ASP A 10 0.79 -0.66 -10.37
N SER A 11 -0.40 -0.41 -10.91
CA SER A 11 -1.38 0.57 -10.44
C SER A 11 -1.89 0.34 -9.00
N GLN A 12 -2.12 -0.91 -8.58
CA GLN A 12 -2.59 -1.23 -7.23
C GLN A 12 -1.50 -0.93 -6.20
N VAL A 13 -0.28 -1.42 -6.45
CA VAL A 13 0.87 -1.17 -5.58
C VAL A 13 1.18 0.32 -5.50
N PHE A 14 1.14 1.00 -6.65
CA PHE A 14 1.32 2.45 -6.73
C PHE A 14 0.26 3.19 -5.91
N TRP A 15 -1.02 2.85 -6.08
CA TRP A 15 -2.13 3.47 -5.35
C TRP A 15 -2.00 3.24 -3.84
N THR A 16 -1.71 2.00 -3.40
CA THR A 16 -1.49 1.69 -1.98
C THR A 16 -0.35 2.54 -1.41
N CYS A 17 0.80 2.60 -2.09
CA CYS A 17 1.93 3.41 -1.64
C CYS A 17 1.57 4.91 -1.57
N LYS A 18 0.85 5.42 -2.58
CA LYS A 18 0.40 6.81 -2.64
C LYS A 18 -0.55 7.15 -1.48
N ALA A 19 -1.54 6.30 -1.23
CA ALA A 19 -2.51 6.51 -0.15
C ALA A 19 -1.83 6.48 1.24
N LEU A 20 -0.92 5.54 1.46
CA LEU A 20 -0.14 5.47 2.71
C LEU A 20 0.76 6.70 2.89
N LEU A 21 1.42 7.19 1.84
CA LEU A 21 2.22 8.42 1.90
C LEU A 21 1.38 9.66 2.17
N ALA A 22 0.13 9.68 1.70
CA ALA A 22 -0.83 10.75 1.97
C ALA A 22 -1.43 10.70 3.41
N ASN A 23 -0.92 9.83 4.29
CA ASN A 23 -1.49 9.55 5.61
C ASN A 23 -2.97 9.13 5.57
N GLN A 24 -3.43 8.57 4.44
CA GLN A 24 -4.79 8.06 4.36
C GLN A 24 -4.87 6.67 4.96
N THR A 25 -5.95 6.41 5.68
CA THR A 25 -6.30 5.08 6.16
C THR A 25 -7.05 4.34 5.05
N ILE A 26 -6.50 3.24 4.58
CA ILE A 26 -7.08 2.42 3.51
C ILE A 26 -7.53 1.07 4.06
N ASN A 27 -8.63 0.55 3.52
CA ASN A 27 -9.10 -0.80 3.82
C ASN A 27 -9.43 -1.54 2.52
N HIS A 28 -9.78 -2.82 2.64
CA HIS A 28 -10.12 -3.65 1.49
C HIS A 28 -11.27 -3.09 0.65
N ARG A 29 -12.27 -2.43 1.26
CA ARG A 29 -13.37 -1.81 0.51
C ARG A 29 -12.89 -0.62 -0.32
N THR A 30 -11.99 0.19 0.22
CA THR A 30 -11.39 1.31 -0.50
C THR A 30 -10.57 0.81 -1.69
N GLU A 31 -9.80 -0.27 -1.54
CA GLU A 31 -9.05 -0.85 -2.67
C GLU A 31 -9.99 -1.36 -3.77
N ILE A 32 -11.06 -2.08 -3.42
CA ILE A 32 -12.04 -2.55 -4.40
C ILE A 32 -12.67 -1.37 -5.14
N LYS A 33 -13.05 -0.31 -4.43
CA LYS A 33 -13.72 0.84 -5.03
C LYS A 33 -12.80 1.67 -5.94
N GLU A 34 -11.53 1.82 -5.59
CA GLU A 34 -10.63 2.76 -6.25
C GLU A 34 -9.79 2.12 -7.37
N VAL A 35 -9.46 0.83 -7.23
CA VAL A 35 -8.56 0.14 -8.16
C VAL A 35 -9.05 -1.26 -8.56
N ASP A 36 -10.32 -1.58 -8.29
CA ASP A 36 -10.94 -2.90 -8.53
C ASP A 36 -10.05 -4.06 -8.05
N GLY A 37 -9.38 -3.83 -6.92
CA GLY A 37 -8.35 -4.70 -6.37
C GLY A 37 -8.82 -5.52 -5.19
N TRP A 38 -8.22 -6.69 -5.03
CA TRP A 38 -8.53 -7.65 -3.96
C TRP A 38 -7.27 -8.08 -3.18
N ARG A 39 -6.12 -7.43 -3.43
CA ARG A 39 -4.79 -7.90 -3.00
C ARG A 39 -4.13 -6.97 -1.98
N LEU A 40 -4.86 -6.06 -1.36
CA LEU A 40 -4.32 -5.08 -0.41
C LEU A 40 -3.48 -5.74 0.67
N ALA A 41 -4.02 -6.78 1.31
CA ALA A 41 -3.31 -7.51 2.37
C ALA A 41 -1.96 -8.07 1.89
N ALA A 42 -1.90 -8.62 0.68
CA ALA A 42 -0.66 -9.14 0.11
C ALA A 42 0.34 -8.01 -0.21
N ILE A 43 -0.15 -6.86 -0.70
CA ILE A 43 0.68 -5.68 -0.96
C ILE A 43 1.24 -5.14 0.35
N ILE A 44 0.40 -4.94 1.37
CA ILE A 44 0.79 -4.47 2.71
C ILE A 44 1.80 -5.42 3.34
N HIS A 45 1.53 -6.74 3.30
CA HIS A 45 2.45 -7.74 3.82
C HIS A 45 3.82 -7.66 3.12
N ARG A 46 3.83 -7.53 1.80
CA ARG A 46 5.06 -7.34 1.02
C ARG A 46 5.78 -6.04 1.39
N LEU A 47 5.08 -4.92 1.54
CA LEU A 47 5.66 -3.63 1.94
C LEU A 47 6.30 -3.72 3.34
N ARG A 48 5.65 -4.36 4.30
CA ARG A 48 6.18 -4.56 5.65
C ARG A 48 7.41 -5.46 5.64
N HIS A 49 7.32 -6.65 5.04
CA HIS A 49 8.37 -7.67 5.14
C HIS A 49 9.55 -7.45 4.18
N ARG A 50 9.31 -7.07 2.93
CA ARG A 50 10.38 -6.89 1.93
C ARG A 50 10.98 -5.50 1.96
N TYR A 51 10.15 -4.48 2.20
CA TYR A 51 10.55 -3.08 2.08
C TYR A 51 10.69 -2.35 3.41
N GLY A 52 10.32 -2.99 4.53
CA GLY A 52 10.47 -2.44 5.87
C GLY A 52 9.52 -1.29 6.17
N TRP A 53 8.36 -1.21 5.50
CA TRP A 53 7.44 -0.11 5.71
C TRP A 53 6.78 -0.20 7.09
N PRO A 54 6.79 0.88 7.90
CA PRO A 54 6.15 0.94 9.22
C PRO A 54 4.64 1.16 9.05
N ILE A 55 3.94 0.14 8.57
CA ILE A 55 2.49 0.16 8.38
C ILE A 55 1.81 -0.31 9.66
N HIS A 56 0.89 0.50 10.17
CA HIS A 56 0.01 0.16 11.26
C HIS A 56 -1.26 -0.51 10.70
N VAL A 57 -1.75 -1.53 11.40
CA VAL A 57 -3.02 -2.18 11.10
C VAL A 57 -3.91 -2.08 12.32
N GLU A 58 -5.09 -1.52 12.13
CA GLU A 58 -6.12 -1.39 13.14
C GLU A 58 -7.38 -2.12 12.67
N TYR A 59 -7.98 -2.92 13.53
CA TYR A 59 -9.22 -3.63 13.21
C TYR A 59 -10.38 -2.87 13.85
N ILE A 60 -11.27 -2.31 13.02
CA ILE A 60 -12.34 -1.43 13.48
C ILE A 60 -13.71 -2.07 13.24
N GLY A 61 -14.57 -1.98 14.26
CA GLY A 61 -15.98 -2.32 14.21
C GLY A 61 -16.29 -3.81 14.38
N PRO A 62 -17.59 -4.18 14.38
CA PRO A 62 -18.04 -5.56 14.66
C PRO A 62 -17.64 -6.57 13.57
N GLN A 63 -17.26 -6.07 12.38
CA GLN A 63 -16.81 -6.88 11.26
C GLN A 63 -15.28 -7.05 11.24
N ASN A 64 -14.55 -6.49 12.22
CA ASN A 64 -13.09 -6.51 12.30
C ASN A 64 -12.42 -6.10 10.97
N VAL A 65 -12.83 -4.97 10.41
CA VAL A 65 -12.28 -4.51 9.13
C VAL A 65 -10.87 -3.99 9.36
N ALA A 66 -9.90 -4.58 8.68
CA ALA A 66 -8.51 -4.14 8.70
C ALA A 66 -8.35 -2.78 8.01
N HIS A 67 -7.94 -1.80 8.78
CA HIS A 67 -7.58 -0.45 8.36
C HIS A 67 -6.07 -0.33 8.42
N TYR A 68 -5.47 -0.03 7.27
CA TYR A 68 -4.04 0.11 7.12
C TYR A 68 -3.69 1.59 6.99
N SER A 69 -2.72 2.04 7.77
CA SER A 69 -2.21 3.41 7.70
C SER A 69 -0.69 3.40 7.88
N LEU A 70 -0.02 4.44 7.39
CA LEU A 70 1.39 4.62 7.70
C LEU A 70 1.52 5.12 9.14
N LYS A 71 2.47 4.61 9.91
CA LYS A 71 2.73 5.11 11.25
C LYS A 71 3.06 6.61 11.18
N ALA A 72 2.48 7.42 12.04
CA ALA A 72 2.68 8.88 12.03
C ALA A 72 4.17 9.28 12.19
N ASP A 73 4.92 8.46 12.93
CA ASP A 73 6.36 8.62 13.18
C ASP A 73 7.27 8.03 12.06
N ALA A 74 6.67 7.57 10.96
CA ALA A 74 7.42 6.95 9.88
C ALA A 74 8.28 7.96 9.12
N ASP A 75 9.60 7.76 9.13
CA ASP A 75 10.52 8.52 8.30
C ASP A 75 10.37 8.15 6.82
N ARG A 76 9.59 8.97 6.10
CA ARG A 76 9.28 8.77 4.67
C ARG A 76 10.52 8.79 3.78
N THR A 77 11.58 9.48 4.20
CA THR A 77 12.80 9.65 3.41
C THR A 77 13.65 8.37 3.36
N LYS A 78 13.46 7.46 4.32
CA LYS A 78 14.16 6.18 4.41
C LYS A 78 13.35 5.00 3.87
N LEU A 79 12.13 5.24 3.39
CA LEU A 79 11.28 4.19 2.84
C LEU A 79 11.83 3.66 1.52
N ARG A 80 11.94 2.34 1.40
CA ARG A 80 12.31 1.68 0.14
C ARG A 80 11.06 1.44 -0.70
N PHE A 81 10.98 2.05 -1.86
CA PHE A 81 9.83 1.87 -2.75
C PHE A 81 9.99 0.62 -3.63
N PRO A 82 8.92 -0.17 -3.84
CA PRO A 82 8.90 -1.18 -4.89
C PRO A 82 9.10 -0.55 -6.27
N ARG A 83 9.57 -1.34 -7.25
CA ARG A 83 9.84 -0.85 -8.63
C ARG A 83 8.66 -0.07 -9.22
N SER A 84 7.44 -0.55 -8.98
CA SER A 84 6.17 0.03 -9.41
C SER A 84 5.85 1.38 -8.76
N ALA A 85 6.26 1.58 -7.50
CA ALA A 85 6.07 2.82 -6.75
C ALA A 85 7.32 3.70 -6.71
N ARG A 86 8.38 3.36 -7.46
CA ARG A 86 9.65 4.09 -7.44
C ARG A 86 9.51 5.54 -7.92
N ALA A 87 8.51 5.81 -8.76
CA ALA A 87 8.14 7.16 -9.18
C ALA A 87 7.71 8.03 -7.99
N LEU A 88 7.06 7.47 -6.97
CA LEU A 88 6.64 8.21 -5.77
C LEU A 88 7.84 8.62 -4.91
N GLY A 89 8.87 7.78 -4.83
CA GLY A 89 10.11 8.09 -4.10
C GLY A 89 11.03 9.08 -4.81
N LYS A 90 10.94 9.16 -6.15
CA LYS A 90 11.69 10.15 -6.96
C LYS A 90 10.98 11.50 -7.08
N GLY A 91 9.69 11.56 -6.76
CA GLY A 91 8.84 12.77 -6.84
C GLY A 91 8.90 13.67 -5.59
N GLY A 92 9.81 13.42 -4.64
CA GLY A 92 10.18 14.41 -3.65
C GLY A 92 11.08 15.45 -4.30
N VAL A 93 10.48 16.37 -5.07
CA VAL A 93 10.79 17.79 -5.34
C VAL A 93 10.26 18.11 -6.74
N GLN A 94 9.06 18.69 -6.83
CA GLN A 94 8.83 19.95 -7.54
C GLN A 94 7.55 20.60 -7.01
#